data_AF-V9L8A8-F1
#
_entry.id   AF-V9L8A8-F1
#
_cell.length_a   1.000
_cell.length_b   1.000
_cell.length_c   1.000
_cell.angle_alpha   90.00
_cell.angle_beta   90.00
_cell.angle_gamma   90.00
#
_symmetry.space_group_name_H-M   'P 1'
#
loop_
_entity.id
_entity.type
_entity.pdbx_description
1 polymer ?
#
loop_
_entity_poly.entity_id
_entity_poly.type
_entity_poly.pdbx_seq_one_letter_code
_entity_poly.pdbx_strand_id
1 'polypeptide(L)'
;MGASQSSELPGGRTEGFHVLRVQENSPGYWAGLEPFFDFIISAGDARLDKDDNTLKELLIVSVEKALKMTVYNTKTQAVREITATPSNLWGGQGLLGVSIRFCSFDGANENVWHVLEVEPNSPAALAGLRPYTDYIIGAEAILRESEDLFSLIESHNGKPLKIYVYNTDTDNCREVIITPNSAWGGEGSLGCGIGYGYLHRIPIQQHLPEKKASVVPRASLPSSPAVSPLRDGFIKVPFSAPSAPLMSSIPTALQHELSGLRLATTSPPVTGTVANTRDTVTPATMWSGAL
;
A
#
# COMPACT_ATOMS: atom_id res chain seq x y z
N MET A 1 20.60 -23.32 16.07
CA MET A 1 20.34 -23.93 14.75
C MET A 1 19.07 -23.32 14.21
N GLY A 2 19.16 -22.29 13.36
CA GLY A 2 18.02 -21.69 12.68
C GLY A 2 18.48 -21.37 11.27
N ALA A 3 18.16 -22.24 10.32
CA ALA A 3 18.47 -22.02 8.92
C ALA A 3 17.45 -21.03 8.37
N SER A 4 17.89 -19.82 8.07
CA SER A 4 17.16 -18.89 7.20
C SER A 4 16.99 -19.60 5.86
N GLN A 5 15.78 -20.08 5.55
CA GLN A 5 15.44 -20.62 4.23
C GLN A 5 15.32 -19.46 3.24
N SER A 6 16.45 -18.84 2.90
CA SER A 6 16.54 -17.94 1.76
C SER A 6 16.71 -18.81 0.52
N SER A 7 15.82 -18.67 -0.47
CA SER A 7 15.99 -19.33 -1.77
C SER A 7 17.39 -19.04 -2.31
N GLU A 8 18.11 -20.04 -2.82
CA GLU A 8 19.45 -19.86 -3.40
C GLU A 8 19.39 -18.84 -4.56
N LEU A 9 19.95 -17.66 -4.33
CA LEU A 9 19.97 -16.59 -5.32
C LEU A 9 21.03 -16.90 -6.38
N PRO A 10 20.71 -16.77 -7.67
CA PRO A 10 21.71 -16.90 -8.73
C PRO A 10 22.88 -15.95 -8.47
N GLY A 11 24.08 -16.47 -8.19
CA GLY A 11 25.29 -15.68 -7.95
C GLY A 11 25.54 -15.23 -6.50
N GLY A 12 24.73 -15.65 -5.52
CA GLY A 12 25.02 -15.48 -4.08
C GLY A 12 25.06 -14.03 -3.57
N ARG A 13 24.67 -13.04 -4.39
CA ARG A 13 24.60 -11.62 -4.04
C ARG A 13 23.16 -11.22 -3.75
N THR A 14 22.96 -10.49 -2.66
CA THR A 14 21.66 -10.03 -2.16
C THR A 14 21.29 -8.63 -2.64
N GLU A 15 21.88 -8.17 -3.73
CA GLU A 15 21.70 -6.82 -4.28
C GLU A 15 20.89 -6.85 -5.58
N GLY A 16 20.13 -5.79 -5.81
CA GLY A 16 19.35 -5.60 -7.03
C GLY A 16 18.64 -4.25 -7.06
N PHE A 17 17.87 -4.02 -8.13
CA PHE A 17 17.05 -2.83 -8.25
C PHE A 17 15.68 -3.06 -7.60
N HIS A 18 15.48 -2.46 -6.43
CA HIS A 18 14.22 -2.44 -5.72
C HIS A 18 13.18 -1.63 -6.49
N VAL A 19 12.04 -2.25 -6.79
CA VAL A 19 10.91 -1.58 -7.43
C VAL A 19 10.20 -0.77 -6.38
N LEU A 20 10.18 0.55 -6.52
CA LEU A 20 9.47 1.46 -5.60
C LEU A 20 8.06 1.74 -6.12
N ARG A 21 7.91 1.95 -7.43
CA ARG A 21 6.60 2.30 -7.98
C ARG A 21 6.44 1.65 -9.34
N VAL A 22 5.21 1.28 -9.65
CA VAL A 22 4.81 0.81 -10.97
C VAL A 22 3.63 1.67 -11.41
N GLN A 23 3.73 2.29 -12.58
CA GLN A 23 2.64 3.09 -13.16
C GLN A 23 1.56 2.16 -13.72
N GLU A 24 0.30 2.53 -13.55
CA GLU A 24 -0.83 1.77 -14.10
C GLU A 24 -0.73 1.67 -15.63
N ASN A 25 -1.11 0.52 -16.18
CA ASN A 25 -1.03 0.21 -17.61
C ASN A 25 0.37 0.31 -18.23
N SER A 26 1.43 0.44 -17.42
CA SER A 26 2.80 0.43 -17.90
C SER A 26 3.28 -0.98 -18.27
N PRO A 27 4.36 -1.13 -19.06
CA PRO A 27 4.93 -2.45 -19.32
C PRO A 27 5.35 -3.21 -18.07
N GLY A 28 5.81 -2.50 -17.02
CA GLY A 28 6.11 -3.09 -15.72
C GLY A 28 4.87 -3.63 -15.01
N TYR A 29 3.74 -2.93 -15.12
CA TYR A 29 2.45 -3.38 -14.59
C TYR A 29 1.99 -4.67 -15.27
N TRP A 30 2.02 -4.71 -16.60
CA TRP A 30 1.63 -5.92 -17.36
C TRP A 30 2.58 -7.09 -17.15
N ALA A 31 3.85 -6.83 -16.85
CA ALA A 31 4.83 -7.85 -16.49
C ALA A 31 4.64 -8.42 -15.07
N GLY A 32 3.74 -7.85 -14.27
CA GLY A 32 3.44 -8.30 -12.91
C GLY A 32 4.53 -7.91 -11.91
N LEU A 33 5.18 -6.75 -12.10
CA LEU A 33 6.04 -6.17 -11.08
C LEU A 33 5.20 -5.64 -9.91
N GLU A 34 5.51 -6.12 -8.72
CA GLU A 34 4.91 -5.71 -7.47
C GLU A 34 5.78 -4.61 -6.84
N PRO A 35 5.25 -3.39 -6.67
CA PRO A 35 5.95 -2.34 -5.95
C PRO A 35 6.38 -2.82 -4.56
N PHE A 36 7.58 -2.41 -4.15
CA PHE A 36 8.28 -2.64 -2.89
C PHE A 36 8.62 -4.07 -2.52
N PHE A 37 7.90 -5.06 -3.02
CA PHE A 37 8.27 -6.46 -2.75
C PHE A 37 9.28 -6.97 -3.76
N ASP A 38 9.27 -6.43 -4.98
CA ASP A 38 10.13 -6.91 -6.04
C ASP A 38 11.48 -6.22 -6.11
N PHE A 39 12.50 -7.04 -6.28
CA PHE A 39 13.87 -6.65 -6.59
C PHE A 39 14.25 -7.27 -7.92
N ILE A 40 14.55 -6.44 -8.91
CA ILE A 40 15.06 -6.88 -10.20
C ILE A 40 16.53 -7.23 -10.01
N ILE A 41 16.85 -8.52 -10.10
CA ILE A 41 18.20 -9.05 -9.85
C ILE A 41 18.95 -9.38 -11.14
N SER A 42 18.24 -9.62 -12.25
CA SER A 42 18.85 -9.76 -13.57
C SER A 42 17.92 -9.30 -14.70
N ALA A 43 18.51 -8.92 -15.82
CA ALA A 43 17.83 -8.59 -17.06
C ALA A 43 18.58 -9.24 -18.23
N GLY A 44 17.91 -10.08 -19.01
CA GLY A 44 18.54 -10.97 -19.98
C GLY A 44 19.58 -11.86 -19.31
N ASP A 45 20.78 -11.90 -19.89
CA ASP A 45 21.93 -12.63 -19.36
C ASP A 45 22.76 -11.81 -18.35
N ALA A 46 22.41 -10.54 -18.12
CA ALA A 46 23.17 -9.65 -17.25
C ALA A 46 22.64 -9.68 -15.81
N ARG A 47 23.53 -9.93 -14.85
CA ARG A 47 23.27 -9.74 -13.42
C ARG A 47 23.31 -8.25 -13.08
N LEU A 48 22.36 -7.80 -12.27
CA LEU A 48 22.26 -6.41 -11.82
C LEU A 48 22.75 -6.30 -10.38
N ASP A 49 24.07 -6.39 -10.20
CA ASP A 49 24.75 -6.41 -8.90
C ASP A 49 25.52 -5.12 -8.59
N LYS A 50 25.32 -4.07 -9.39
CA LYS A 50 25.90 -2.75 -9.20
C LYS A 50 24.89 -1.66 -9.55
N ASP A 51 25.03 -0.50 -8.91
CA ASP A 51 24.30 0.73 -9.23
C ASP A 51 24.87 1.40 -10.50
N ASP A 52 24.85 0.66 -11.61
CA ASP A 52 25.37 1.10 -12.91
C ASP A 52 24.22 1.30 -13.91
N ASN A 53 24.52 1.93 -15.05
CA ASN A 53 23.54 2.16 -16.14
C ASN A 53 23.16 0.88 -16.91
N THR A 54 23.65 -0.31 -16.53
CA THR A 54 23.44 -1.57 -17.25
C THR A 54 21.97 -1.90 -17.48
N LEU A 55 21.12 -1.77 -16.45
CA LEU A 55 19.68 -1.99 -16.61
C LEU A 55 19.07 -1.01 -17.62
N LYS A 56 19.44 0.28 -17.51
CA LYS A 56 18.95 1.33 -18.41
C LYS A 56 19.36 1.06 -19.85
N GLU A 57 20.62 0.69 -20.09
CA GLU A 57 21.14 0.36 -21.41
C GLU A 57 20.45 -0.86 -22.02
N LEU A 58 20.25 -1.93 -21.24
CA LEU A 58 19.53 -3.12 -21.70
C LEU A 58 18.08 -2.83 -22.07
N LEU A 59 17.42 -1.95 -21.31
CA LEU A 59 16.06 -1.51 -21.63
C LEU A 59 16.03 -0.71 -22.94
N ILE A 60 17.00 0.17 -23.17
CA ILE A 60 17.11 0.96 -24.41
C ILE A 60 17.36 0.05 -25.62
N VAL A 61 18.24 -0.95 -25.49
CA VAL A 61 18.55 -1.90 -26.57
C VAL A 61 17.36 -2.83 -26.86
N SER A 62 16.53 -3.10 -25.85
CA SER A 62 15.39 -4.01 -25.92
C SER A 62 14.05 -3.28 -26.09
N VAL A 63 14.05 -2.03 -26.54
CA VAL A 63 12.82 -1.28 -26.84
C VAL A 63 11.98 -2.04 -27.88
N GLU A 64 10.69 -2.19 -27.58
CA GLU A 64 9.70 -2.96 -28.35
C GLU A 64 10.04 -4.46 -28.51
N LYS A 65 10.93 -5.01 -27.66
CA LYS A 65 11.28 -6.43 -27.64
C LYS A 65 11.02 -7.02 -26.27
N ALA A 66 10.63 -8.29 -26.24
CA ALA A 66 10.46 -9.02 -24.99
C ALA A 66 11.81 -9.19 -24.28
N LEU A 67 11.94 -8.59 -23.11
CA LEU A 67 13.09 -8.71 -22.22
C LEU A 67 12.73 -9.59 -21.03
N LYS A 68 13.44 -10.71 -20.90
CA LYS A 68 13.35 -11.60 -19.73
C LYS A 68 14.07 -10.96 -18.56
N MET A 69 13.45 -10.96 -17.39
CA MET A 69 14.03 -10.40 -16.17
C MET A 69 13.78 -11.35 -15.02
N THR A 70 14.73 -11.45 -14.11
CA THR A 70 14.56 -12.24 -12.88
C THR A 70 14.32 -11.30 -11.72
N VAL A 71 13.31 -11.63 -10.92
CA VAL A 71 12.83 -10.81 -9.82
C VAL A 71 12.79 -11.64 -8.54
N TYR A 72 13.37 -11.11 -7.47
CA TYR A 72 13.22 -11.64 -6.13
C TYR A 72 12.10 -10.89 -5.42
N ASN A 73 11.14 -11.60 -4.82
CA ASN A 73 10.03 -11.01 -4.11
C ASN A 73 10.18 -11.22 -2.61
N THR A 74 10.26 -10.14 -1.83
CA THR A 74 10.50 -10.20 -0.38
C THR A 74 9.30 -10.72 0.42
N LYS A 75 8.07 -10.59 -0.12
CA LYS A 75 6.84 -11.12 0.52
C LYS A 75 6.79 -12.65 0.46
N THR A 76 7.14 -13.22 -0.69
CA THR A 76 7.13 -14.68 -0.93
C THR A 76 8.47 -15.35 -0.68
N GLN A 77 9.55 -14.57 -0.54
CA GLN A 77 10.94 -15.04 -0.45
C GLN A 77 11.32 -15.98 -1.61
N ALA A 78 10.75 -15.71 -2.79
CA ALA A 78 10.92 -16.53 -3.98
C ALA A 78 11.48 -15.71 -5.15
N VAL A 79 12.26 -16.39 -5.99
CA VAL A 79 12.75 -15.84 -7.25
C VAL A 79 11.83 -16.30 -8.38
N ARG A 80 11.39 -15.36 -9.21
CA ARG A 80 10.56 -15.64 -10.40
C ARG A 80 11.10 -14.96 -11.64
N GLU A 81 10.88 -15.58 -12.79
CA GLU A 81 11.16 -14.99 -14.10
C GLU A 81 9.91 -14.26 -14.60
N ILE A 82 10.10 -13.01 -15.02
CA ILE A 82 9.07 -12.21 -15.69
C ILE A 82 9.57 -11.85 -17.10
N THR A 83 8.63 -11.53 -17.99
CA THR A 83 8.95 -10.99 -19.32
C THR A 83 8.23 -9.67 -19.47
N ALA A 84 8.99 -8.60 -19.72
CA ALA A 84 8.45 -7.26 -19.95
C ALA A 84 8.86 -6.78 -21.34
N THR A 85 8.02 -5.99 -21.99
CA THR A 85 8.34 -5.37 -23.29
C THR A 85 8.51 -3.87 -23.08
N PRO A 86 9.74 -3.36 -22.90
CA PRO A 86 9.98 -1.93 -22.72
C PRO A 86 9.44 -1.17 -23.93
N SER A 87 8.70 -0.08 -23.70
CA SER A 87 8.04 0.64 -24.80
C SER A 87 8.07 2.16 -24.59
N ASN A 88 8.08 2.90 -25.70
CA ASN A 88 7.88 4.35 -25.70
C ASN A 88 6.43 4.76 -26.04
N LEU A 89 5.57 3.80 -26.36
CA LEU A 89 4.25 4.04 -26.96
C LEU A 89 3.09 3.98 -25.96
N TRP A 90 3.34 3.61 -24.72
CA TRP A 90 2.29 3.43 -23.70
C TRP A 90 1.85 4.74 -23.01
N GLY A 91 2.47 5.87 -23.35
CA GLY A 91 2.01 7.21 -22.98
C GLY A 91 2.42 7.73 -21.60
N GLY A 92 3.15 6.95 -20.80
CA GLY A 92 3.68 7.37 -19.51
C GLY A 92 5.19 7.66 -19.51
N GLN A 93 5.76 7.81 -18.31
CA GLN A 93 7.16 8.16 -18.14
C GLN A 93 8.06 6.92 -18.01
N GLY A 94 9.10 6.84 -18.84
CA GLY A 94 10.08 5.75 -18.84
C GLY A 94 9.69 4.55 -19.70
N LEU A 95 10.63 3.62 -19.91
CA LEU A 95 10.42 2.47 -20.81
C LEU A 95 9.57 1.35 -20.18
N LEU A 96 9.69 1.16 -18.86
CA LEU A 96 8.91 0.18 -18.11
C LEU A 96 7.80 0.83 -17.25
N GLY A 97 7.85 2.14 -17.07
CA GLY A 97 6.95 2.85 -16.14
C GLY A 97 7.18 2.51 -14.67
N VAL A 98 8.42 2.20 -14.29
CA VAL A 98 8.79 1.87 -12.91
C VAL A 98 9.78 2.86 -12.32
N SER A 99 9.63 3.15 -11.03
CA SER A 99 10.64 3.83 -10.22
C SER A 99 11.44 2.77 -9.48
N ILE A 100 12.76 2.84 -9.54
CA ILE A 100 13.65 1.83 -8.96
C ILE A 100 14.79 2.48 -8.17
N ARG A 101 15.35 1.74 -7.21
CA ARG A 101 16.56 2.10 -6.46
C ARG A 101 17.48 0.88 -6.33
N PHE A 102 18.78 1.05 -6.48
CA PHE A 102 19.72 -0.01 -6.18
C PHE A 102 19.90 -0.16 -4.65
N CYS A 103 19.61 -1.34 -4.10
CA CYS A 103 19.88 -1.66 -2.70
C CYS A 103 19.98 -3.18 -2.47
N SER A 104 20.45 -3.56 -1.28
CA SER A 104 20.40 -4.94 -0.82
C SER A 104 18.99 -5.27 -0.35
N PHE A 105 18.48 -6.44 -0.74
CA PHE A 105 17.26 -7.02 -0.19
C PHE A 105 17.52 -7.93 1.03
N ASP A 106 18.78 -8.02 1.47
CA ASP A 106 19.11 -8.66 2.74
C ASP A 106 18.49 -7.87 3.89
N GLY A 107 17.69 -8.55 4.73
CA GLY A 107 16.95 -7.91 5.82
C GLY A 107 15.89 -6.88 5.39
N ALA A 108 15.55 -6.75 4.10
CA ALA A 108 14.59 -5.74 3.64
C ALA A 108 13.17 -5.92 4.21
N ASN A 109 12.82 -7.15 4.61
CA ASN A 109 11.60 -7.47 5.33
C ASN A 109 11.64 -7.12 6.82
N GLU A 110 12.81 -6.80 7.36
CA GLU A 110 13.03 -6.43 8.77
C GLU A 110 13.11 -4.92 8.94
N ASN A 111 13.58 -4.20 7.92
CA ASN A 111 13.69 -2.74 7.91
C ASN A 111 12.36 -2.07 7.56
N VAL A 112 11.37 -2.34 8.40
CA VAL A 112 10.02 -1.81 8.30
C VAL A 112 9.59 -1.26 9.65
N TRP A 113 9.01 -0.06 9.63
CA TRP A 113 8.49 0.62 10.81
C TRP A 113 6.98 0.83 10.67
N HIS A 114 6.21 0.20 11.53
CA HIS A 114 4.75 0.24 11.53
C HIS A 114 4.26 1.52 12.22
N VAL A 115 3.45 2.32 11.53
CA VAL A 115 2.79 3.49 12.10
C VAL A 115 1.64 3.04 13.00
N LEU A 116 1.67 3.42 14.27
CA LEU A 116 0.65 3.07 15.28
C LEU A 116 -0.34 4.22 15.43
N GLU A 117 -0.57 4.75 16.65
CA GLU A 117 -1.37 5.95 16.82
C GLU A 117 -0.73 7.18 16.15
N VAL A 118 -1.57 8.07 15.64
CA VAL A 118 -1.16 9.35 15.04
C VAL A 118 -1.96 10.45 15.73
N GLU A 119 -1.27 11.40 16.35
CA GLU A 119 -1.90 12.51 17.06
C GLU A 119 -2.50 13.53 16.08
N PRO A 120 -3.69 14.09 16.36
CA PRO A 120 -4.28 15.14 15.54
C PRO A 120 -3.38 16.37 15.45
N ASN A 121 -3.30 16.99 14.26
CA ASN A 121 -2.45 18.15 13.97
C ASN A 121 -0.94 17.93 14.18
N SER A 122 -0.50 16.68 14.38
CA SER A 122 0.92 16.33 14.44
C SER A 122 1.59 16.42 13.07
N PRO A 123 2.93 16.51 13.02
CA PRO A 123 3.68 16.38 11.78
C PRO A 123 3.32 15.14 10.96
N ALA A 124 3.07 13.99 11.62
CA ALA A 124 2.63 12.76 10.97
C ALA A 124 1.24 12.88 10.36
N ALA A 125 0.28 13.48 11.07
CA ALA A 125 -1.07 13.72 10.56
C ALA A 125 -1.06 14.68 9.37
N LEU A 126 -0.27 15.76 9.45
CA LEU A 126 -0.12 16.74 8.37
C LEU A 126 0.54 16.15 7.12
N ALA A 127 1.45 15.18 7.31
CA ALA A 127 2.05 14.42 6.22
C ALA A 127 1.10 13.36 5.62
N GLY A 128 -0.05 13.09 6.24
CA GLY A 128 -1.03 12.11 5.77
C GLY A 128 -0.64 10.65 6.06
N LEU A 129 0.09 10.41 7.15
CA LEU A 129 0.29 9.07 7.68
C LEU A 129 -1.00 8.55 8.30
N ARG A 130 -1.34 7.29 7.98
CA ARG A 130 -2.53 6.59 8.43
C ARG A 130 -2.17 5.64 9.56
N PRO A 131 -2.86 5.71 10.70
CA PRO A 131 -2.57 4.86 11.84
C PRO A 131 -2.87 3.40 11.52
N TYR A 132 -2.02 2.48 11.99
CA TYR A 132 -2.12 1.01 11.90
C TYR A 132 -2.09 0.38 10.50
N THR A 133 -2.26 1.16 9.44
CA THR A 133 -2.30 0.62 8.07
C THR A 133 -1.07 1.00 7.26
N ASP A 134 -0.36 2.05 7.67
CA ASP A 134 0.89 2.49 7.07
C ASP A 134 2.13 1.84 7.69
N TYR A 135 3.04 1.46 6.82
CA TYR A 135 4.35 0.91 7.14
C TYR A 135 5.40 1.74 6.41
N ILE A 136 6.29 2.39 7.15
CA ILE A 136 7.46 3.06 6.58
C ILE A 136 8.45 1.96 6.20
N ILE A 137 8.86 1.95 4.95
CA ILE A 137 9.71 0.91 4.34
C ILE A 137 11.01 1.47 3.80
N GLY A 138 11.23 2.79 3.93
CA GLY A 138 12.45 3.43 3.50
C GLY A 138 12.39 4.96 3.60
N ALA A 139 13.54 5.57 3.38
CA ALA A 139 13.70 7.01 3.24
C ALA A 139 14.68 7.33 2.10
N GLU A 140 14.90 8.60 1.83
CA GLU A 140 15.96 9.04 0.90
C GLU A 140 17.35 8.53 1.35
N ALA A 141 17.62 8.56 2.66
CA ALA A 141 18.79 7.93 3.26
C ALA A 141 18.66 6.40 3.32
N ILE A 142 19.80 5.71 3.40
CA ILE A 142 19.84 4.24 3.57
C ILE A 142 19.53 3.94 5.04
N LEU A 143 18.49 3.13 5.28
CA LEU A 143 18.12 2.63 6.60
C LEU A 143 18.49 1.15 6.69
N ARG A 144 19.42 0.80 7.58
CA ARG A 144 19.92 -0.58 7.77
C ARG A 144 19.46 -1.18 9.09
N GLU A 145 19.35 -0.35 10.11
CA GLU A 145 19.02 -0.73 11.47
C GLU A 145 17.80 0.02 11.98
N SER A 146 17.15 -0.51 13.03
CA SER A 146 15.95 0.09 13.62
C SER A 146 16.16 1.53 14.10
N GLU A 147 17.38 1.86 14.55
CA GLU A 147 17.78 3.16 15.11
C GLU A 147 18.02 4.22 14.03
N ASP A 148 18.29 3.80 12.79
CA ASP A 148 18.62 4.71 11.69
C ASP A 148 17.45 5.65 11.37
N LEU A 149 16.20 5.15 11.43
CA LEU A 149 15.02 5.98 11.17
C LEU A 149 14.90 7.09 12.22
N PHE A 150 15.08 6.76 13.49
CA PHE A 150 14.98 7.72 14.59
C PHE A 150 16.08 8.79 14.49
N SER A 151 17.32 8.36 14.25
CA SER A 151 18.45 9.28 14.01
C SER A 151 18.21 10.18 12.79
N LEU A 152 17.61 9.65 11.73
CA LEU A 152 17.26 10.42 10.53
C LEU A 152 16.19 11.47 10.82
N ILE A 153 15.16 11.12 11.60
CA ILE A 153 14.09 12.05 12.01
C ILE A 153 14.66 13.19 12.86
N GLU A 154 15.51 12.89 13.84
CA GLU A 154 16.13 13.90 14.71
C GLU A 154 17.01 14.87 13.92
N SER A 155 17.84 14.35 13.01
CA SER A 155 18.70 15.18 12.16
C SER A 155 17.92 16.06 11.16
N HIS A 156 16.68 15.70 10.84
CA HIS A 156 15.78 16.44 9.96
C HIS A 156 14.76 17.31 10.71
N ASN A 157 14.99 17.63 11.98
CA ASN A 157 14.13 18.55 12.72
C ASN A 157 14.00 19.92 12.02
N GLY A 158 12.76 20.32 11.71
CA GLY A 158 12.41 21.52 10.97
C GLY A 158 12.62 21.45 9.45
N LYS A 159 12.99 20.29 8.89
CA LYS A 159 13.28 20.11 7.46
C LYS A 159 12.37 19.05 6.84
N PRO A 160 11.95 19.22 5.58
CA PRO A 160 11.19 18.18 4.89
C PRO A 160 12.06 16.94 4.69
N LEU A 161 11.55 15.79 5.10
CA LEU A 161 12.14 14.46 4.96
C LEU A 161 11.24 13.62 4.07
N LYS A 162 11.80 13.07 2.99
CA LYS A 162 11.08 12.16 2.10
C LYS A 162 11.19 10.73 2.60
N ILE A 163 10.05 10.11 2.87
CA ILE A 163 9.91 8.71 3.28
C ILE A 163 9.03 7.94 2.29
N TYR A 164 9.22 6.64 2.26
CA TYR A 164 8.43 5.70 1.47
C TYR A 164 7.54 4.90 2.41
N VAL A 165 6.25 4.84 2.08
CA VAL A 165 5.22 4.24 2.95
C VAL A 165 4.37 3.27 2.16
N TYR A 166 4.27 2.03 2.64
CA TYR A 166 3.33 1.01 2.18
C TYR A 166 2.04 1.12 2.99
N ASN A 167 0.90 1.04 2.31
CA ASN A 167 -0.40 0.98 2.96
C ASN A 167 -1.06 -0.37 2.69
N THR A 168 -1.43 -1.07 3.76
CA THR A 168 -2.07 -2.39 3.71
C THR A 168 -3.48 -2.37 3.12
N ASP A 169 -4.24 -1.28 3.28
CA ASP A 169 -5.61 -1.21 2.75
C ASP A 169 -5.61 -1.11 1.22
N THR A 170 -4.69 -0.32 0.67
CA THR A 170 -4.56 -0.09 -0.78
C THR A 170 -3.62 -1.06 -1.47
N ASP A 171 -2.89 -1.88 -0.70
CA ASP A 171 -1.78 -2.73 -1.15
C ASP A 171 -0.82 -1.99 -2.09
N ASN A 172 -0.52 -0.74 -1.74
CA ASN A 172 0.23 0.17 -2.59
C ASN A 172 1.11 1.07 -1.71
N CYS A 173 2.13 1.61 -2.35
CA CYS A 173 3.10 2.43 -1.70
C CYS A 173 3.14 3.83 -2.29
N ARG A 174 3.50 4.78 -1.44
CA ARG A 174 3.53 6.19 -1.79
C ARG A 174 4.71 6.89 -1.15
N GLU A 175 5.14 7.96 -1.82
CA GLU A 175 6.08 8.91 -1.26
C GLU A 175 5.32 9.85 -0.33
N VAL A 176 5.87 10.06 0.87
CA VAL A 176 5.34 10.98 1.87
C VAL A 176 6.46 11.93 2.26
N ILE A 177 6.17 13.23 2.24
CA ILE A 177 7.09 14.25 2.74
C ILE A 177 6.60 14.65 4.12
N ILE A 178 7.40 14.33 5.14
CA ILE A 178 7.13 14.65 6.53
C ILE A 178 8.14 15.67 7.02
N THR A 179 7.71 16.65 7.81
CA THR A 179 8.62 17.65 8.39
C THR A 179 8.67 17.43 9.90
N PRO A 180 9.67 16.69 10.43
CA PRO A 180 9.80 16.51 11.86
C PRO A 180 9.87 17.85 12.58
N ASN A 181 9.21 17.97 13.72
CA ASN A 181 9.22 19.17 14.53
C ASN A 181 9.08 18.80 16.00
N SER A 182 10.14 18.88 16.80
CA SER A 182 10.07 18.60 18.25
C SER A 182 9.31 19.67 19.05
N ALA A 183 9.05 20.84 18.48
CA ALA A 183 8.36 21.96 19.14
C ALA A 183 6.89 22.11 18.70
N TRP A 184 6.29 21.06 18.13
CA TRP A 184 4.91 21.09 17.63
C TRP A 184 3.83 21.09 18.72
N GLY A 185 4.20 20.84 19.99
CA GLY A 185 3.31 20.93 21.15
C GLY A 185 2.81 19.59 21.69
N GLY A 186 3.22 18.46 21.12
CA GLY A 186 2.96 17.12 21.63
C GLY A 186 4.22 16.30 21.87
N GLU A 187 4.07 14.98 21.97
CA GLU A 187 5.20 14.07 22.23
C GLU A 187 6.00 13.76 20.96
N GLY A 188 7.33 13.72 21.11
CA GLY A 188 8.27 13.40 20.04
C GLY A 188 8.31 14.43 18.91
N SER A 189 8.99 14.06 17.82
CA SER A 189 9.17 14.95 16.65
C SER A 189 8.16 14.70 15.53
N LEU A 190 7.45 13.57 15.54
CA LEU A 190 6.45 13.22 14.53
C LEU A 190 5.01 13.26 15.06
N GLY A 191 4.82 13.03 16.36
CA GLY A 191 3.50 12.83 16.96
C GLY A 191 2.79 11.56 16.49
N CYS A 192 3.53 10.48 16.29
CA CYS A 192 2.97 9.16 16.07
C CYS A 192 3.78 8.07 16.80
N GLY A 193 3.11 6.99 17.19
CA GLY A 193 3.75 5.79 17.69
C GLY A 193 4.38 5.01 16.53
N ILE A 194 5.58 4.48 16.73
CA ILE A 194 6.28 3.65 15.74
C ILE A 194 6.58 2.29 16.36
N GLY A 195 6.05 1.24 15.75
CA GLY A 195 6.35 -0.15 16.10
C GLY A 195 7.44 -0.73 15.20
N TYR A 196 8.35 -1.51 15.77
CA TYR A 196 9.41 -2.21 15.05
C TYR A 196 9.52 -3.66 15.52
N GLY A 197 10.03 -4.54 14.65
CA GLY A 197 10.28 -5.94 14.95
C GLY A 197 9.19 -6.88 14.47
N TYR A 198 9.21 -8.13 14.96
CA TYR A 198 8.46 -9.26 14.38
C TYR A 198 6.94 -9.01 14.26
N LEU A 199 6.32 -8.39 15.28
CA LEU A 199 4.87 -8.11 15.28
C LEU A 199 4.47 -6.90 14.41
N HIS A 200 5.45 -6.13 13.94
CA HIS A 200 5.26 -4.91 13.18
C HIS A 200 5.74 -5.04 11.73
N ARG A 201 5.96 -6.28 11.25
CA ARG A 201 6.27 -6.56 9.85
C ARG A 201 5.01 -6.47 8.99
N ILE A 202 5.21 -6.22 7.69
CA ILE A 202 4.12 -6.23 6.71
C ILE A 202 3.46 -7.62 6.70
N PRO A 203 2.12 -7.70 6.80
CA PRO A 203 1.42 -8.98 6.74
C PRO A 203 1.71 -9.73 5.45
N ILE A 204 2.21 -10.96 5.57
CA ILE A 204 2.32 -11.88 4.44
C ILE A 204 0.91 -12.42 4.17
N GLN A 205 0.16 -11.79 3.27
CA GLN A 205 -1.01 -12.43 2.69
C GLN A 205 -0.53 -13.66 1.93
N GLN A 206 -0.74 -14.82 2.53
CA GLN A 206 -0.66 -16.09 1.83
C GLN A 206 -1.74 -16.05 0.77
N HIS A 207 -1.37 -15.68 -0.46
CA HIS A 207 -2.16 -16.03 -1.62
C HIS A 207 -2.13 -17.56 -1.69
N LEU A 208 -3.08 -18.21 -1.01
CA LEU A 208 -3.49 -19.55 -1.39
C LEU A 208 -3.78 -19.43 -2.89
N PRO A 209 -3.10 -20.20 -3.76
CA PRO A 209 -3.37 -20.14 -5.18
C PRO A 209 -4.86 -20.37 -5.31
N GLU A 210 -5.57 -19.39 -5.87
CA GLU A 210 -6.98 -19.51 -6.16
C GLU A 210 -7.07 -20.73 -7.08
N LYS A 211 -7.48 -21.86 -6.49
CA LYS A 211 -7.57 -23.13 -7.17
C LYS A 211 -8.68 -22.89 -8.17
N LYS A 212 -8.32 -22.46 -9.39
CA LYS A 212 -9.21 -22.30 -10.54
C LYS A 212 -10.16 -23.47 -10.43
N ALA A 213 -11.43 -23.17 -10.12
CA ALA A 213 -12.43 -24.20 -9.92
C ALA A 213 -12.35 -25.09 -11.16
N SER A 214 -11.84 -26.31 -10.97
CA SER A 214 -11.80 -27.28 -12.04
C SER A 214 -13.26 -27.55 -12.33
N VAL A 215 -13.71 -27.04 -13.48
CA VAL A 215 -15.00 -27.37 -14.05
C VAL A 215 -14.98 -28.89 -14.20
N VAL A 216 -15.61 -29.58 -13.27
CA VAL A 216 -15.82 -31.02 -13.32
C VAL A 216 -16.79 -31.25 -14.48
N PRO A 217 -16.43 -32.01 -15.54
CA PRO A 217 -17.41 -32.36 -16.56
C PRO A 217 -18.44 -33.28 -15.89
N ARG A 218 -19.70 -32.85 -15.89
CA ARG A 218 -20.84 -33.62 -15.42
C ARG A 218 -21.00 -34.87 -16.29
N ALA A 219 -20.46 -36.00 -15.84
CA ALA A 219 -20.69 -37.30 -16.46
C ALA A 219 -22.15 -37.74 -16.20
N SER A 220 -22.79 -38.20 -17.27
CA SER A 220 -24.16 -38.70 -17.35
C SER A 220 -24.35 -39.98 -16.54
N LEU A 221 -25.47 -40.06 -15.79
CA LEU A 221 -25.92 -41.29 -15.14
C LEU A 221 -26.47 -42.28 -16.18
N PRO A 222 -26.09 -43.57 -16.14
CA PRO A 222 -26.88 -44.63 -16.76
C PRO A 222 -27.96 -45.14 -15.79
N SER A 223 -29.17 -45.21 -16.32
CA SER A 223 -30.35 -45.82 -15.75
C SER A 223 -30.26 -47.34 -15.77
N SER A 224 -30.67 -47.99 -14.68
CA SER A 224 -31.28 -49.33 -14.74
C SER A 224 -32.25 -49.54 -13.56
N PRO A 225 -33.38 -50.25 -13.75
CA PRO A 225 -34.42 -50.39 -12.75
C PRO A 225 -34.43 -51.77 -12.07
N ALA A 226 -35.14 -51.81 -10.93
CA ALA A 226 -36.15 -52.82 -10.55
C ALA A 226 -35.87 -53.74 -9.32
N VAL A 227 -36.84 -53.62 -8.40
CA VAL A 227 -37.49 -54.59 -7.48
C VAL A 227 -36.89 -54.86 -6.07
N SER A 228 -37.78 -54.64 -5.10
CA SER A 228 -37.75 -54.67 -3.61
C SER A 228 -37.85 -56.10 -3.01
N PRO A 229 -38.16 -56.36 -1.70
CA PRO A 229 -38.23 -55.50 -0.50
C PRO A 229 -37.62 -56.10 0.82
N LEU A 230 -37.69 -55.28 1.89
CA LEU A 230 -37.84 -55.62 3.33
C LEU A 230 -36.59 -55.98 4.17
N ARG A 231 -36.27 -55.13 5.18
CA ARG A 231 -36.39 -55.44 6.62
C ARG A 231 -36.04 -54.23 7.51
N ASP A 232 -36.81 -54.13 8.59
CA ASP A 232 -36.91 -53.08 9.61
C ASP A 232 -35.60 -52.63 10.29
N GLY A 233 -35.62 -51.37 10.75
CA GLY A 233 -34.62 -50.82 11.67
C GLY A 233 -34.75 -49.31 11.89
N PHE A 234 -35.94 -48.81 12.25
CA PHE A 234 -36.16 -47.41 12.61
C PHE A 234 -35.52 -47.05 13.97
N ILE A 235 -34.63 -46.06 13.98
CA ILE A 235 -34.45 -45.15 15.13
C ILE A 235 -34.57 -43.73 14.60
N LYS A 236 -35.68 -43.06 14.95
CA LYS A 236 -35.97 -41.67 14.62
C LYS A 236 -35.80 -40.84 15.90
N VAL A 237 -34.81 -39.96 15.93
CA VAL A 237 -34.65 -38.94 16.99
C VAL A 237 -35.25 -37.61 16.50
N PRO A 238 -36.22 -36.99 17.20
CA PRO A 238 -36.82 -35.73 16.79
C PRO A 238 -35.99 -34.51 17.26
N PHE A 239 -35.78 -33.55 16.37
CA PHE A 239 -35.22 -32.24 16.67
C PHE A 239 -36.38 -31.26 16.96
N SER A 240 -36.49 -30.78 18.20
CA SER A 240 -37.42 -29.71 18.59
C SER A 240 -36.69 -28.38 18.64
N ALA A 241 -37.26 -27.38 17.97
CA ALA A 241 -36.84 -25.98 18.04
C ALA A 241 -37.52 -25.28 19.23
N PRO A 242 -36.83 -24.42 20.01
CA PRO A 242 -37.49 -23.60 21.02
C PRO A 242 -38.07 -22.31 20.41
N SER A 243 -39.37 -22.11 20.61
CA SER A 243 -40.08 -20.85 20.41
C SER A 243 -39.73 -19.82 21.49
N ALA A 244 -39.64 -18.54 21.10
CA ALA A 244 -39.44 -17.40 22.00
C ALA A 244 -40.74 -17.04 22.75
N PRO A 245 -40.66 -16.59 24.02
CA PRO A 245 -41.74 -15.87 24.66
C PRO A 245 -41.47 -14.36 24.75
N LEU A 246 -42.53 -13.62 24.43
CA LEU A 246 -42.77 -12.21 24.68
C LEU A 246 -43.01 -11.96 26.18
N MET A 247 -42.41 -10.94 26.79
CA MET A 247 -43.01 -10.22 27.94
C MET A 247 -42.50 -8.78 28.08
N SER A 248 -43.48 -7.92 28.33
CA SER A 248 -43.45 -6.51 28.68
C SER A 248 -43.08 -6.27 30.15
N SER A 249 -42.36 -5.19 30.46
CA SER A 249 -42.80 -4.12 31.39
C SER A 249 -41.64 -3.21 31.81
N ILE A 250 -41.91 -1.90 31.78
CA ILE A 250 -41.06 -0.76 32.11
C ILE A 250 -40.98 -0.56 33.63
N PRO A 251 -39.87 -0.06 34.20
CA PRO A 251 -39.87 0.70 35.45
C PRO A 251 -39.71 2.21 35.21
N THR A 252 -40.60 2.97 35.85
CA THR A 252 -40.69 4.43 35.85
C THR A 252 -39.76 5.04 36.93
N ALA A 253 -38.70 5.75 36.53
CA ALA A 253 -38.05 6.78 37.34
C ALA A 253 -37.09 7.60 36.47
N LEU A 254 -37.11 8.93 36.63
CA LEU A 254 -36.33 9.97 35.93
C LEU A 254 -36.91 10.49 34.60
N GLN A 255 -38.13 11.05 34.68
CA GLN A 255 -38.61 12.09 33.77
C GLN A 255 -38.72 13.41 34.54
N HIS A 256 -37.68 14.24 34.46
CA HIS A 256 -37.76 15.69 34.56
C HIS A 256 -36.49 16.24 33.89
N GLU A 257 -36.62 17.39 33.21
CA GLU A 257 -35.56 18.08 32.43
C GLU A 257 -35.35 17.65 30.97
N LEU A 258 -36.39 17.70 30.14
CA LEU A 258 -36.27 18.04 28.71
C LEU A 258 -37.60 18.64 28.22
N SER A 259 -37.82 19.92 28.48
CA SER A 259 -38.91 20.70 27.90
C SER A 259 -38.42 22.12 27.63
N GLY A 260 -37.85 22.33 26.46
CA GLY A 260 -37.57 23.68 25.99
C GLY A 260 -36.39 23.78 25.06
N LEU A 261 -36.51 23.30 23.83
CA LEU A 261 -35.77 23.83 22.68
C LEU A 261 -36.62 23.60 21.43
N ARG A 262 -37.59 24.51 21.24
CA ARG A 262 -38.29 24.67 19.97
C ARG A 262 -37.33 25.32 18.97
N LEU A 263 -37.22 24.69 17.81
CA LEU A 263 -36.53 25.17 16.63
C LEU A 263 -37.18 26.49 16.17
N ALA A 264 -36.52 27.61 16.44
CA ALA A 264 -36.87 28.91 15.87
C ALA A 264 -35.91 29.21 14.72
N THR A 265 -36.43 29.12 13.50
CA THR A 265 -35.80 29.59 12.28
C THR A 265 -35.85 31.12 12.29
N THR A 266 -34.71 31.77 12.49
CA THR A 266 -34.58 33.23 12.30
C THR A 266 -33.40 33.53 11.38
N SER A 267 -33.74 33.87 10.15
CA SER A 267 -32.89 34.57 9.18
C SER A 267 -32.60 36.00 9.63
N PRO A 268 -31.37 36.52 9.50
CA PRO A 268 -31.13 37.95 9.48
C PRO A 268 -31.26 38.52 8.05
N PRO A 269 -31.58 39.81 7.91
CA PRO A 269 -31.97 40.43 6.65
C PRO A 269 -30.77 40.81 5.76
N VAL A 270 -31.07 40.85 4.47
CA VAL A 270 -30.28 41.47 3.41
C VAL A 270 -30.30 42.98 3.60
N THR A 271 -29.11 43.59 3.74
CA THR A 271 -28.94 45.03 3.53
C THR A 271 -27.85 45.21 2.48
N GLY A 272 -28.27 45.63 1.29
CA GLY A 272 -27.36 46.07 0.25
C GLY A 272 -26.87 47.48 0.53
N THR A 273 -25.59 47.71 0.27
CA THR A 273 -25.10 49.07 -0.02
C THR A 273 -24.18 48.98 -1.23
N VAL A 274 -24.71 49.49 -2.34
CA VAL A 274 -24.01 49.80 -3.57
C VAL A 274 -23.11 51.00 -3.30
N ALA A 275 -21.80 50.88 -3.57
CA ALA A 275 -20.94 52.03 -3.78
C ALA A 275 -20.10 51.77 -5.03
N ASN A 276 -20.35 52.65 -6.00
CA ASN A 276 -19.90 52.63 -7.37
C ASN A 276 -18.83 53.72 -7.50
N THR A 277 -17.60 53.39 -7.89
CA THR A 277 -16.65 54.34 -8.51
C THR A 277 -15.74 53.62 -9.51
N ARG A 278 -16.15 53.74 -10.78
CA ARG A 278 -15.34 54.11 -11.97
C ARG A 278 -14.19 55.09 -11.60
N ASP A 279 -13.03 55.21 -12.23
CA ASP A 279 -12.43 54.89 -13.55
C ASP A 279 -10.91 54.69 -13.27
N THR A 280 -10.07 54.05 -14.10
CA THR A 280 -9.42 54.68 -15.28
C THR A 280 -8.55 53.65 -16.02
N VAL A 281 -8.41 53.88 -17.32
CA VAL A 281 -7.94 53.01 -18.41
C VAL A 281 -6.49 53.37 -18.83
N THR A 282 -5.57 52.38 -18.81
CA THR A 282 -4.42 52.08 -19.74
C THR A 282 -3.30 53.12 -20.05
N PRO A 283 -2.24 52.80 -20.84
CA PRO A 283 -1.36 51.59 -20.96
C PRO A 283 0.17 51.93 -21.06
N ALA A 284 0.97 50.91 -21.43
CA ALA A 284 2.36 50.92 -21.96
C ALA A 284 3.46 50.55 -20.92
N THR A 285 4.50 49.73 -21.19
CA THR A 285 5.28 49.52 -22.41
C THR A 285 6.05 48.18 -22.34
N MET A 286 6.37 47.62 -23.51
CA MET A 286 7.30 46.50 -23.78
C MET A 286 8.69 46.65 -23.16
N TRP A 287 9.34 45.52 -22.82
CA TRP A 287 10.73 45.14 -23.17
C TRP A 287 10.98 43.68 -22.69
N SER A 288 10.98 42.66 -23.55
CA SER A 288 12.12 42.03 -24.24
C SER A 288 13.18 41.38 -23.34
N GLY A 289 13.40 40.07 -23.53
CA GLY A 289 14.76 39.57 -23.74
C GLY A 289 15.36 38.57 -22.74
N ALA A 290 15.42 37.32 -23.21
CA ALA A 290 16.62 36.48 -23.33
C ALA A 290 17.01 35.48 -22.21
N LEU A 291 17.09 34.23 -22.70
CA LEU A 291 17.89 33.06 -22.30
C LEU A 291 17.40 32.22 -21.11
#